data_AF-A0AA39VCI2-F1
#
_entry.id   AF-A0AA39VCI2-F1
#
_cell.length_a   1.000
_cell.length_b   1.000
_cell.length_c   1.000
_cell.angle_alpha   90.00
_cell.angle_beta   90.00
_cell.angle_gamma   90.00
#
_symmetry.space_group_name_H-M   'P 1'
#
loop_
_entity.id
_entity.type
_entity.pdbx_description
1 polymer ?
#
loop_
_entity_poly.entity_id
_entity_poly.type
_entity_poly.pdbx_seq_one_letter_code
_entity_poly.pdbx_strand_id
1 'polypeptide(L)'
;MEDPFMRQLMLERLSACHQTRLETLKPDPSDSSTTSAFLSRFNDSKKSIAAQIESSADPSLLPNISAAISDLEKFVAENSYLLPSYEIRSSLKTISDLKQSLENLTSQLIPKKKFSFKKRISKKVRLGPEEEPPLL
;
A
#
# COMPACT_ATOMS: atom_id res chain seq x y z
N MET A 1 -43.80 41.54 -23.62
CA MET A 1 -44.45 41.43 -22.31
C MET A 1 -44.04 40.07 -21.80
N GLU A 2 -42.93 40.00 -21.06
CA GLU A 2 -42.38 38.73 -20.57
C GLU A 2 -43.31 38.18 -19.48
N ASP A 3 -43.81 36.97 -19.69
CA ASP A 3 -44.83 36.37 -18.82
C ASP A 3 -44.16 35.88 -17.52
N PRO A 4 -44.36 36.56 -16.38
CA PRO A 4 -43.59 36.32 -15.15
C PRO A 4 -43.82 34.91 -14.60
N PHE A 5 -44.97 34.32 -14.91
CA PHE A 5 -45.34 32.98 -14.49
C PHE A 5 -44.51 31.89 -15.19
N MET A 6 -44.23 32.07 -16.48
CA MET A 6 -43.41 31.13 -17.26
C MET A 6 -41.95 31.14 -16.80
N ARG A 7 -41.44 32.31 -16.43
CA ARG A 7 -40.08 32.43 -15.87
C ARG A 7 -39.94 31.68 -14.54
N GLN A 8 -40.92 31.82 -13.65
CA GLN A 8 -40.91 31.13 -12.36
C GLN A 8 -41.03 29.61 -12.54
N LEU A 9 -41.93 29.15 -13.43
CA LEU A 9 -42.10 27.74 -13.74
C LEU A 9 -40.84 27.12 -14.36
N MET A 10 -40.15 27.85 -15.25
CA MET A 10 -38.87 27.40 -15.81
C MET A 10 -37.78 27.25 -14.76
N LEU A 11 -37.69 28.19 -13.81
CA LEU A 11 -36.74 28.11 -12.69
C LEU A 11 -37.05 26.93 -11.76
N GLU A 12 -38.33 26.69 -11.49
CA GLU A 12 -38.78 25.55 -10.69
C GLU A 12 -38.43 24.22 -11.37
N ARG A 13 -38.70 24.09 -12.68
CA ARG A 13 -38.33 22.90 -13.47
C ARG A 13 -36.82 22.65 -13.52
N LEU A 14 -36.01 23.70 -13.64
CA LEU A 14 -34.54 23.61 -13.56
C LEU A 14 -34.09 23.13 -12.18
N SER A 15 -34.68 23.66 -11.11
CA SER A 15 -34.34 23.27 -9.74
C SER A 15 -34.75 21.82 -9.43
N ALA A 16 -35.92 21.38 -9.90
CA ALA A 16 -36.40 20.01 -9.74
C ALA A 16 -35.48 19.01 -10.44
N CYS A 17 -35.01 19.32 -11.65
CA CYS A 17 -34.09 18.48 -12.40
C CYS A 17 -32.72 18.33 -11.70
N HIS A 18 -32.25 19.39 -11.04
CA HIS A 18 -31.04 19.33 -10.21
C HIS A 18 -31.27 18.46 -8.96
N GLN A 19 -32.41 18.62 -8.28
CA GLN A 19 -32.74 17.83 -7.10
C GLN A 19 -32.88 16.33 -7.43
N THR A 20 -33.57 15.97 -8.52
CA THR A 20 -33.70 14.57 -8.95
C THR A 20 -32.35 13.93 -9.26
N ARG A 21 -31.41 14.68 -9.86
CA ARG A 21 -30.06 14.16 -10.11
C ARG A 21 -29.29 13.90 -8.80
N LEU A 22 -29.47 14.75 -7.79
CA LEU A 22 -28.85 14.56 -6.48
C LEU A 22 -29.49 13.41 -5.68
N GLU A 23 -30.80 13.21 -5.82
CA GLU A 23 -31.51 12.10 -5.18
C GLU A 23 -31.17 10.74 -5.79
N THR A 24 -30.98 10.65 -7.11
CA THR A 24 -30.50 9.41 -7.76
C THR A 24 -29.06 9.03 -7.40
N LEU A 25 -28.31 9.95 -6.79
CA LEU A 25 -26.91 9.76 -6.40
C LEU A 25 -26.71 9.65 -4.89
N LYS A 26 -27.75 9.81 -4.07
CA LYS A 26 -27.60 9.76 -2.61
C LYS A 26 -27.36 8.31 -2.15
N PRO A 27 -26.17 8.00 -1.59
CA PRO A 27 -26.08 6.93 -0.61
C PRO A 27 -26.94 7.36 0.60
N ASP A 28 -27.49 6.42 1.34
CA ASP A 28 -28.26 6.70 2.54
C ASP A 28 -27.45 7.65 3.46
N PRO A 29 -27.99 8.77 3.98
CA PRO A 29 -27.25 9.67 4.87
C PRO A 29 -26.64 8.95 6.09
N SER A 30 -27.18 7.78 6.47
CA SER A 30 -26.61 6.90 7.49
C SER A 30 -25.24 6.32 7.07
N ASP A 31 -25.06 5.98 5.80
CA ASP A 31 -23.84 5.38 5.25
C ASP A 31 -22.69 6.39 5.15
N SER A 32 -23.01 7.66 4.94
CA SER A 32 -22.01 8.73 4.83
C SER A 32 -21.24 8.93 6.14
N SER A 33 -21.94 8.86 7.28
CA SER A 33 -21.31 9.01 8.60
C SER A 33 -20.36 7.84 8.89
N THR A 34 -20.83 6.62 8.65
CA THR A 34 -20.05 5.38 8.84
C THR A 34 -18.80 5.35 7.96
N THR A 35 -18.95 5.74 6.68
CA THR A 35 -17.82 5.84 5.74
C THR A 35 -16.78 6.85 6.22
N SER A 36 -17.21 8.03 6.71
CA SER A 36 -16.29 9.05 7.19
C SER A 36 -15.49 8.60 8.43
N ALA A 37 -16.14 7.90 9.37
CA ALA A 37 -15.51 7.35 10.55
C ALA A 37 -14.48 6.26 10.20
N PHE A 38 -14.84 5.37 9.26
CA PHE A 38 -13.91 4.39 8.71
C PHE A 38 -12.69 5.07 8.08
N LEU A 39 -12.91 6.06 7.20
CA LEU A 39 -11.83 6.76 6.50
C LEU A 39 -10.90 7.51 7.45
N SER A 40 -11.42 8.09 8.52
CA SER A 40 -10.58 8.73 9.55
C SER A 40 -9.62 7.71 10.16
N ARG A 41 -10.16 6.62 10.72
CA ARG A 41 -9.35 5.57 11.37
C ARG A 41 -8.37 4.93 10.40
N PHE A 42 -8.82 4.65 9.17
CA PHE A 42 -7.97 4.10 8.12
C PHE A 42 -6.79 5.03 7.79
N ASN A 43 -7.04 6.33 7.63
CA ASN A 43 -6.00 7.30 7.34
C ASN A 43 -5.02 7.50 8.51
N ASP A 44 -5.51 7.44 9.75
CA ASP A 44 -4.66 7.54 10.94
C ASP A 44 -3.71 6.33 11.02
N SER A 45 -4.24 5.11 10.85
CA SER A 45 -3.43 3.89 10.76
C SER A 45 -2.44 3.95 9.60
N LYS A 46 -2.87 4.38 8.41
CA LYS A 46 -2.01 4.56 7.24
C LYS A 46 -0.84 5.51 7.54
N LYS A 47 -1.10 6.69 8.12
CA LYS A 47 -0.06 7.68 8.47
C LYS A 47 0.91 7.12 9.50
N SER A 48 0.39 6.43 10.51
CA SER A 48 1.21 5.80 11.54
C SER A 48 2.16 4.76 10.96
N ILE A 49 1.65 3.86 10.10
CA ILE A 49 2.47 2.85 9.41
C ILE A 49 3.49 3.50 8.48
N ALA A 50 3.09 4.50 7.69
CA ALA A 50 3.99 5.21 6.78
C ALA A 50 5.15 5.87 7.56
N ALA A 51 4.86 6.53 8.68
CA ALA A 51 5.88 7.12 9.54
C ALA A 51 6.81 6.05 10.16
N GLN A 52 6.29 4.89 10.54
CA GLN A 52 7.11 3.77 11.02
C GLN A 52 8.03 3.23 9.92
N ILE A 53 7.54 3.12 8.68
CA ILE A 53 8.37 2.73 7.54
C ILE A 53 9.48 3.76 7.32
N GLU A 54 9.18 5.05 7.30
CA GLU A 54 10.20 6.09 7.06
C GLU A 54 11.24 6.22 8.17
N SER A 55 10.85 5.98 9.43
CA SER A 55 11.75 6.06 10.59
C SER A 55 12.48 4.76 10.92
N SER A 56 12.07 3.63 10.32
CA SER A 56 12.64 2.31 10.58
C SER A 56 14.04 2.19 9.97
N ALA A 57 15.06 2.29 10.83
CA ALA A 57 16.44 1.90 10.53
C ALA A 57 16.79 0.52 11.14
N ASP A 58 15.92 -0.03 11.99
CA ASP A 58 16.16 -1.30 12.67
C ASP A 58 15.32 -2.42 12.05
N PRO A 59 15.96 -3.50 11.53
CA PRO A 59 15.24 -4.67 11.01
C PRO A 59 14.38 -5.40 12.05
N SER A 60 14.60 -5.19 13.35
CA SER A 60 13.78 -5.79 14.42
C SER A 60 12.33 -5.30 14.44
N LEU A 61 12.06 -4.12 13.85
CA LEU A 61 10.74 -3.49 13.82
C LEU A 61 9.88 -3.94 12.63
N LEU A 62 10.48 -4.58 11.62
CA LEU A 62 9.77 -5.05 10.42
C LEU A 62 8.56 -5.96 10.70
N PRO A 63 8.65 -6.93 11.63
CA PRO A 63 7.51 -7.78 11.97
C PRO A 63 6.34 -6.99 12.56
N ASN A 64 6.63 -5.94 13.35
CA ASN A 64 5.59 -5.10 13.94
C ASN A 64 4.87 -4.28 12.87
N ILE A 65 5.62 -3.72 11.91
CA ILE A 65 5.04 -2.99 10.78
C ILE A 65 4.21 -3.94 9.90
N SER A 66 4.70 -5.16 9.66
CA SER A 66 3.97 -6.19 8.91
C SER A 66 2.66 -6.59 9.60
N ALA A 67 2.67 -6.74 10.92
CA ALA A 67 1.48 -7.01 11.71
C ALA A 67 0.48 -5.84 11.61
N ALA A 68 0.94 -4.60 11.74
CA ALA A 68 0.08 -3.41 11.62
C ALA A 68 -0.59 -3.28 10.24
N ILE A 69 0.12 -3.63 9.16
CA ILE A 69 -0.47 -3.68 7.81
C ILE A 69 -1.53 -4.78 7.71
N SER A 70 -1.30 -5.94 8.34
CA SER A 70 -2.25 -7.06 8.36
C SER A 70 -3.50 -6.72 9.16
N ASP A 71 -3.35 -6.01 10.27
CA ASP A 71 -4.49 -5.49 11.06
C ASP A 71 -5.29 -4.45 10.27
N LEU A 72 -4.62 -3.60 9.50
CA LEU A 72 -5.30 -2.64 8.60
C LEU A 72 -6.09 -3.36 7.50
N GLU A 73 -5.56 -4.44 6.93
CA GLU A 73 -6.26 -5.28 5.95
C GLU A 73 -7.48 -5.97 6.55
N LYS A 74 -7.34 -6.49 7.78
CA LYS A 74 -8.46 -7.05 8.53
C LYS A 74 -9.54 -5.99 8.81
N PHE A 75 -9.15 -4.78 9.19
CA PHE A 75 -10.07 -3.67 9.41
C PHE A 75 -10.87 -3.32 8.15
N VAL A 76 -10.23 -3.32 6.97
CA VAL A 76 -10.94 -3.15 5.69
C VAL A 76 -11.92 -4.30 5.43
N ALA A 77 -11.51 -5.54 5.67
CA ALA A 77 -12.37 -6.71 5.47
C ALA A 77 -13.61 -6.67 6.37
N GLU A 78 -13.44 -6.33 7.65
CA GLU A 78 -14.52 -6.18 8.63
C GLU A 78 -15.52 -5.08 8.25
N ASN A 79 -15.09 -4.01 7.58
CA ASN A 79 -15.96 -2.90 7.20
C ASN A 79 -16.42 -2.97 5.73
N SER A 80 -15.98 -3.96 4.96
CA SER A 80 -16.18 -4.03 3.51
C SER A 80 -17.65 -4.00 3.08
N TYR A 81 -18.56 -4.58 3.88
CA TYR A 81 -19.99 -4.59 3.58
C TYR A 81 -20.68 -3.24 3.84
N LEU A 82 -20.03 -2.33 4.58
CA LEU A 82 -20.52 -0.99 4.92
C LEU A 82 -19.96 0.10 3.99
N LEU A 83 -19.05 -0.27 3.08
CA LEU A 83 -18.30 0.68 2.28
C LEU A 83 -18.73 0.66 0.81
N PRO A 84 -18.82 1.83 0.17
CA PRO A 84 -18.94 1.90 -1.28
C PRO A 84 -17.76 1.18 -1.95
N SER A 85 -18.00 0.55 -3.12
CA SER A 85 -16.96 -0.23 -3.81
C SER A 85 -15.70 0.57 -4.13
N TYR A 86 -15.81 1.88 -4.30
CA TYR A 86 -14.66 2.76 -4.50
C TYR A 86 -13.74 2.80 -3.27
N GLU A 87 -14.30 2.95 -2.07
CA GLU A 87 -13.53 3.01 -0.82
C GLU A 87 -12.83 1.68 -0.54
N ILE A 88 -13.47 0.55 -0.85
CA ILE A 88 -12.86 -0.78 -0.76
C ILE A 88 -11.65 -0.88 -1.71
N ARG A 89 -11.82 -0.53 -3.00
CA ARG A 89 -10.71 -0.59 -3.96
C ARG A 89 -9.55 0.34 -3.57
N SER A 90 -9.87 1.56 -3.15
CA SER A 90 -8.88 2.57 -2.75
C SER A 90 -8.08 2.14 -1.52
N SER A 91 -8.75 1.61 -0.49
CA SER A 91 -8.10 1.10 0.73
C SER A 91 -7.21 -0.12 0.44
N LEU A 92 -7.68 -1.09 -0.34
CA LEU A 92 -6.88 -2.25 -0.76
C LEU A 92 -5.66 -1.87 -1.61
N LYS A 93 -5.80 -0.88 -2.50
CA LYS A 93 -4.67 -0.34 -3.26
C LYS A 93 -3.63 0.29 -2.32
N THR A 94 -4.08 1.07 -1.35
CA THR A 94 -3.20 1.69 -0.35
C THR A 94 -2.45 0.65 0.48
N ILE A 95 -3.12 -0.42 0.92
CA ILE A 95 -2.48 -1.52 1.65
C ILE A 95 -1.40 -2.19 0.79
N SER A 96 -1.70 -2.42 -0.49
CA SER A 96 -0.72 -3.01 -1.42
C SER A 96 0.53 -2.12 -1.56
N ASP A 97 0.34 -0.80 -1.62
CA ASP A 97 1.45 0.16 -1.69
C ASP A 97 2.27 0.16 -0.39
N LEU A 98 1.64 0.06 0.78
CA LEU A 98 2.34 -0.08 2.06
C LEU A 98 3.16 -1.38 2.12
N LYS A 99 2.60 -2.50 1.65
CA LYS A 99 3.32 -3.79 1.56
C LYS A 99 4.55 -3.66 0.65
N GLN A 100 4.42 -2.98 -0.49
CA GLN A 100 5.54 -2.75 -1.40
C GLN A 100 6.62 -1.86 -0.76
N SER A 101 6.23 -0.79 -0.05
CA SER A 101 7.18 0.06 0.68
C SER A 101 7.93 -0.71 1.77
N LEU A 102 7.24 -1.59 2.49
CA LEU A 102 7.87 -2.46 3.49
C LEU A 102 8.88 -3.44 2.87
N GLU A 103 8.55 -4.05 1.73
CA GLU A 103 9.47 -4.94 1.01
C GLU A 103 10.71 -4.18 0.52
N ASN A 104 10.53 -2.96 0.00
CA ASN A 104 11.63 -2.10 -0.42
C ASN A 104 12.56 -1.79 0.75
N LEU A 105 12.00 -1.41 1.91
CA LEU A 105 12.77 -1.14 3.11
C LEU A 105 13.48 -2.40 3.63
N THR A 106 12.79 -3.54 3.62
CA THR A 106 13.37 -4.84 3.99
C THR A 106 14.58 -5.19 3.11
N SER A 107 14.48 -4.92 1.80
CA SER A 107 15.57 -5.17 0.86
C SER A 107 16.79 -4.26 1.06
N GLN A 108 16.59 -3.07 1.65
CA GLN A 108 17.65 -2.13 2.00
C GLN A 108 18.34 -2.53 3.32
N LEU A 109 17.55 -2.90 4.34
CA LEU A 109 18.06 -3.25 5.67
C LEU A 109 18.68 -4.64 5.74
N ILE A 110 18.14 -5.60 4.98
CA ILE A 110 18.63 -6.97 4.93
C ILE A 110 19.35 -7.15 3.59
N PRO A 111 20.69 -7.11 3.58
CA PRO A 111 21.45 -7.31 2.36
C PRO A 111 21.03 -8.66 1.77
N LYS A 112 20.38 -8.64 0.60
CA LYS A 112 20.05 -9.89 -0.09
C LYS A 112 21.37 -10.62 -0.29
N LYS A 113 21.50 -11.79 0.34
CA LYS A 113 22.69 -12.64 0.26
C LYS A 113 23.01 -12.87 -1.21
N LYS A 114 23.93 -12.07 -1.75
CA LYS A 114 24.40 -12.21 -3.13
C LYS A 114 25.08 -13.56 -3.16
N PHE A 115 24.47 -14.49 -3.87
CA PHE A 115 24.99 -15.81 -4.11
C PHE A 115 26.37 -15.65 -4.77
N SER A 116 27.42 -15.65 -3.95
CA SER A 116 28.78 -15.58 -4.44
C SER A 116 29.20 -17.01 -4.74
N PHE A 117 29.30 -17.34 -6.03
CA PHE A 117 30.02 -18.53 -6.45
C PHE A 117 31.48 -18.36 -6.01
N LYS A 118 31.81 -18.87 -4.82
CA LYS A 118 33.20 -19.09 -4.42
C LYS A 118 33.84 -19.96 -5.50
N LYS A 119 34.58 -19.36 -6.43
CA LYS A 119 35.46 -20.12 -7.32
C LYS A 119 36.42 -20.87 -6.42
N ARG A 120 36.27 -22.19 -6.32
CA ARG A 120 37.30 -23.06 -5.73
C ARG A 120 38.56 -22.83 -6.56
N ILE A 121 39.55 -22.16 -5.98
CA ILE A 121 40.90 -22.11 -6.55
C ILE A 121 41.40 -23.55 -6.47
N SER A 122 41.38 -24.25 -7.60
CA SER A 122 42.07 -25.52 -7.76
C SER A 122 43.55 -25.25 -7.57
N LYS A 123 44.04 -25.42 -6.33
CA LYS A 123 45.48 -25.50 -6.06
C LYS A 123 46.00 -26.70 -6.83
N LYS A 124 46.49 -26.45 -8.05
CA LYS A 124 47.31 -27.42 -8.78
C LYS A 124 48.63 -27.51 -8.02
N VAL A 125 48.65 -28.39 -7.01
CA VAL A 125 49.88 -28.92 -6.45
C VAL A 125 50.58 -29.62 -7.61
N ARG A 126 51.56 -28.95 -8.22
CA ARG A 126 52.55 -29.63 -9.05
C ARG A 126 53.58 -30.21 -8.07
N LEU A 127 53.41 -31.48 -7.75
CA LEU A 127 54.53 -32.32 -7.34
C LEU A 127 55.50 -32.38 -8.54
N GLY A 128 56.81 -32.36 -8.25
CA GLY A 128 57.92 -32.23 -9.20
C GLY A 128 58.01 -33.35 -10.24
N PRO A 129 59.12 -33.42 -10.99
CA PRO A 129 60.20 -34.24 -10.43
C PRO A 129 61.64 -33.78 -10.80
N GLU A 130 62.58 -34.44 -10.11
CA GLU A 130 64.03 -34.62 -10.36
C GLU A 130 64.97 -33.39 -10.33
N GLU A 131 65.62 -33.20 -9.18
CA GLU A 131 66.99 -32.67 -9.10
C GLU A 131 67.96 -33.86 -9.22
N GLU A 132 68.72 -33.94 -10.30
CA GLU A 132 69.90 -34.80 -10.42
C GLU A 132 71.11 -34.04 -9.84
N PRO A 133 71.85 -34.59 -8.85
CA PRO A 133 73.08 -33.96 -8.36
C PRO A 133 74.29 -34.38 -9.22
N PRO A 134 75.25 -33.48 -9.50
CA PRO A 134 76.42 -33.82 -10.30
C PRO A 134 77.38 -34.72 -9.50
N LEU A 135 77.87 -35.78 -10.14
CA LEU A 135 79.06 -36.51 -9.68
C LEU A 135 80.32 -35.80 -10.20
N LEU A 136 81.34 -35.81 -9.32
CA LEU A 136 82.66 -35.19 -9.36
C LEU A 136 83.37 -35.16 -10.72
#